data_AF-A0A522FJE8-F1
#
_entry.id   AF-A0A522FJE8-F1
#
_cell.length_a   1.000
_cell.length_b   1.000
_cell.length_c   1.000
_cell.angle_alpha   90.00
_cell.angle_beta   90.00
_cell.angle_gamma   90.00
#
_symmetry.space_group_name_H-M   'P 1'
#
loop_
_entity.id
_entity.type
_entity.pdbx_description
1 polymer ?
#
loop_
_entity_poly.entity_id
_entity_poly.type
_entity_poly.pdbx_seq_one_letter_code
_entity_poly.pdbx_strand_id
1 'polypeptide(L)'
;NNEIDLESLSLKLLDYELQIRKKSKEEFILWLNDQPSRLDGGKRNTIGRYVSILEQIICAGPDTPRAVWANILGTRDRLMKELSGFLPAWCVTNLAVRGQLPLLPEFFDIVIIDEASQCDIASAFSLLYRAKRAVIIGDPNQLTHISTLNTGRSLTLMQNHNLLNPDYLIFEATKNSLYRLAASMLGDGKIITLNEHFRSHEDIIAYSNKTWYGGNLYIGTDYKKLNPPPDEFSNSVEWIDVTGNIQQVDGSGAFIQNELNAVVQKVIELVILPNVNYSIGVVTPFRLQANKIRSELVNQVPANLWDHSDLLVDTAVKFQGDERDIMIFSPVVTQNMPRGIRYYHESEYNLLNVAITRARAKLIVVGNLRACLNCGISYIQNFANYVTNLDHRQTVVSTNGAGGGTFESPYEKMLYQALLKRNIKTIPQYQFDQYRLDLAYVNGNKMIDIEVDGVEFHTEWTGERLKQDILRNRTLQKKGWTVLRFWSYEIRDNLDYCTSKIIKQIN
;
A
#
# COMPACT_ATOMS: atom_id res chain seq x y z
N ASN A 1 38.18 -2.15 6.68
CA ASN A 1 38.32 -3.00 5.47
C ASN A 1 37.71 -4.37 5.72
N ASN A 2 36.38 -4.47 5.74
CA ASN A 2 35.73 -5.75 5.49
C ASN A 2 35.41 -5.75 4.01
N GLU A 3 36.39 -6.16 3.19
CA GLU A 3 36.12 -6.47 1.79
C GLU A 3 35.03 -7.55 1.79
N ILE A 4 33.85 -7.17 1.31
CA ILE A 4 32.78 -8.10 1.05
C ILE A 4 33.31 -9.06 -0.01
N ASP A 5 33.63 -10.28 0.40
CA ASP A 5 34.05 -11.34 -0.51
C ASP A 5 32.85 -11.70 -1.41
N LEU A 6 32.90 -11.21 -2.64
CA LEU A 6 31.89 -11.45 -3.67
C LEU A 6 31.72 -12.94 -3.96
N GLU A 7 32.76 -13.75 -3.72
CA GLU A 7 32.70 -15.20 -3.88
C GLU A 7 31.82 -15.82 -2.79
N SER A 8 32.03 -15.46 -1.51
CA SER A 8 31.17 -15.89 -0.41
C SER A 8 29.70 -15.50 -0.57
N LEU A 9 29.41 -14.29 -1.09
CA LEU A 9 28.04 -13.86 -1.36
C LEU A 9 27.42 -14.62 -2.52
N SER A 10 28.20 -14.89 -3.57
CA SER A 10 27.74 -15.68 -4.72
C SER A 10 27.42 -17.12 -4.30
N LEU A 11 28.23 -17.69 -3.41
CA LEU A 11 27.97 -19.03 -2.84
C LEU A 11 26.70 -19.05 -1.98
N LYS A 12 26.46 -18.01 -1.15
CA LYS A 12 25.21 -17.89 -0.39
C LYS A 12 23.99 -17.72 -1.29
N LEU A 13 24.09 -16.91 -2.34
CA LEU A 13 23.01 -16.74 -3.32
C LEU A 13 22.67 -18.08 -3.99
N LEU A 14 23.69 -18.83 -4.39
CA LEU A 14 23.54 -20.15 -4.98
C LEU A 14 22.86 -21.13 -4.00
N ASP A 15 23.24 -21.10 -2.72
CA ASP A 15 22.59 -21.93 -1.69
C ASP A 15 21.10 -21.57 -1.52
N TYR A 16 20.76 -20.28 -1.44
CA TYR A 16 19.36 -19.85 -1.38
C TYR A 16 18.57 -20.26 -2.64
N GLU A 17 19.16 -20.15 -3.83
CA GLU A 17 18.53 -20.64 -5.05
C GLU A 17 18.25 -22.15 -4.99
N LEU A 18 19.21 -22.94 -4.49
CA LEU A 18 19.03 -24.39 -4.32
C LEU A 18 17.91 -24.69 -3.31
N GLN A 19 17.85 -23.96 -2.20
CA GLN A 19 16.79 -24.10 -1.20
C GLN A 19 15.40 -23.78 -1.79
N ILE A 20 15.28 -22.70 -2.57
CA ILE A 20 14.05 -22.32 -3.26
C ILE A 20 13.62 -23.43 -4.23
N ARG A 21 14.55 -23.94 -5.06
CA ARG A 21 14.24 -25.01 -6.01
C ARG A 21 13.78 -26.28 -5.30
N LYS A 22 14.40 -26.63 -4.17
CA LYS A 22 14.02 -27.81 -3.36
C LYS A 22 12.62 -27.66 -2.77
N LYS A 23 12.30 -26.52 -2.14
CA LYS A 23 10.95 -26.24 -1.62
C LYS A 23 9.90 -26.26 -2.74
N SER A 24 10.19 -25.63 -3.88
CA SER A 24 9.27 -25.63 -5.02
C SER A 24 8.96 -27.04 -5.51
N LYS A 25 9.94 -27.94 -5.55
CA LYS A 25 9.75 -29.35 -5.86
C LYS A 25 8.86 -30.05 -4.81
N GLU A 26 9.13 -29.84 -3.53
CA GLU A 26 8.37 -30.44 -2.42
C GLU A 26 6.88 -30.03 -2.47
N GLU A 27 6.61 -28.73 -2.59
CA GLU A 27 5.24 -28.19 -2.74
C GLU A 27 4.52 -28.78 -3.96
N PHE A 28 5.22 -28.89 -5.10
CA PHE A 28 4.64 -29.47 -6.30
C PHE A 28 4.33 -30.97 -6.17
N ILE A 29 5.15 -31.73 -5.45
CA ILE A 29 4.88 -33.14 -5.13
C ILE A 29 3.69 -33.28 -4.19
N LEU A 30 3.58 -32.42 -3.17
CA LEU A 30 2.42 -32.40 -2.27
C LEU A 30 1.13 -32.11 -3.03
N TRP A 31 1.16 -31.11 -3.92
CA TRP A 31 0.04 -30.81 -4.81
C TRP A 31 -0.34 -32.02 -5.69
N LEU A 32 0.64 -32.73 -6.24
CA LEU A 32 0.38 -33.93 -7.06
C LEU A 32 -0.33 -35.04 -6.29
N ASN A 33 0.10 -35.28 -5.05
CA ASN A 33 -0.49 -36.30 -4.19
C ASN A 33 -1.95 -35.96 -3.82
N ASP A 34 -2.30 -34.67 -3.81
CA ASP A 34 -3.64 -34.16 -3.48
C ASP A 34 -4.61 -34.12 -4.69
N GLN A 35 -4.15 -34.40 -5.92
CA GLN A 35 -4.96 -34.31 -7.16
C GLN A 35 -5.36 -35.65 -7.85
N PRO A 36 -5.84 -36.70 -7.15
CA PRO A 36 -6.00 -38.00 -7.77
C PRO A 36 -7.13 -38.12 -8.81
N SER A 37 -8.21 -37.34 -8.75
CA SER A 37 -9.42 -37.55 -9.58
C SER A 37 -9.48 -36.79 -10.91
N ARG A 38 -8.57 -35.83 -11.16
CA ARG A 38 -8.62 -34.95 -12.35
C ARG A 38 -7.61 -35.27 -13.46
N LEU A 39 -6.59 -36.08 -13.17
CA LEU A 39 -5.47 -36.34 -14.07
C LEU A 39 -5.50 -37.79 -14.57
N ASP A 40 -5.62 -37.97 -15.88
CA ASP A 40 -5.46 -39.27 -16.53
C ASP A 40 -3.98 -39.74 -16.49
N GLY A 41 -3.76 -41.02 -16.84
CA GLY A 41 -2.42 -41.62 -16.81
C GLY A 41 -1.39 -40.91 -17.69
N GLY A 42 -1.81 -40.31 -18.81
CA GLY A 42 -0.94 -39.54 -19.70
C GLY A 42 -0.47 -38.25 -19.05
N LYS A 43 -1.40 -37.48 -18.49
CA LYS A 43 -1.09 -36.23 -17.76
C LYS A 43 -0.18 -36.49 -16.56
N ARG A 44 -0.45 -37.56 -15.78
CA ARG A 44 0.42 -37.95 -14.65
C ARG A 44 1.84 -38.26 -15.11
N ASN A 45 2.01 -38.92 -16.27
CA ASN A 45 3.33 -39.20 -16.84
C ASN A 45 4.04 -37.90 -17.26
N THR A 46 3.38 -37.01 -18.00
CA THR A 46 3.95 -35.70 -18.38
C THR A 46 4.40 -34.91 -17.14
N ILE A 47 3.59 -34.90 -16.08
CA ILE A 47 3.98 -34.24 -14.83
C ILE A 47 5.16 -34.94 -14.17
N GLY A 48 5.16 -36.27 -14.06
CA GLY A 48 6.27 -37.02 -13.47
C GLY A 48 7.59 -36.75 -14.20
N ARG A 49 7.57 -36.72 -15.54
CA ARG A 49 8.72 -36.33 -16.37
C ARG A 49 9.18 -34.91 -16.08
N TYR A 50 8.25 -33.98 -15.85
CA TYR A 50 8.58 -32.61 -15.50
C TYR A 50 9.25 -32.51 -14.13
N VAL A 51 8.75 -33.25 -13.12
CA VAL A 51 9.41 -33.37 -11.80
C VAL A 51 10.84 -33.88 -11.93
N SER A 52 11.06 -34.92 -12.75
CA SER A 52 12.41 -35.44 -13.00
C SER A 52 13.32 -34.41 -13.68
N ILE A 53 12.80 -33.56 -14.56
CA ILE A 53 13.57 -32.45 -15.14
C ILE A 53 13.89 -31.38 -14.10
N LEU A 54 12.95 -31.06 -13.19
CA LEU A 54 13.24 -30.15 -12.07
C LEU A 54 14.34 -30.71 -11.15
N GLU A 55 14.33 -32.02 -10.89
CA GLU A 55 15.41 -32.70 -10.14
C GLU A 55 16.76 -32.56 -10.85
N GLN A 56 16.80 -32.78 -12.17
CA GLN A 56 18.03 -32.59 -12.95
C GLN A 56 18.52 -31.13 -12.89
N ILE A 57 17.61 -30.15 -12.86
CA ILE A 57 17.97 -28.73 -12.72
C ILE A 57 18.53 -28.44 -11.32
N ILE A 58 18.03 -29.09 -10.28
CA ILE A 58 18.53 -28.95 -8.90
C ILE A 58 19.91 -29.60 -8.77
N CYS A 59 20.10 -30.79 -9.33
CA CYS A 59 21.34 -31.55 -9.22
C CYS A 59 22.45 -31.04 -10.14
N ALA A 60 22.13 -30.26 -11.16
CA ALA A 60 23.11 -29.71 -12.07
C ALA A 60 23.91 -28.59 -11.42
N GLY A 61 25.20 -28.85 -11.21
CA GLY A 61 26.16 -27.90 -10.69
C GLY A 61 26.79 -27.01 -11.76
N PRO A 62 27.73 -26.12 -11.36
CA PRO A 62 28.44 -25.20 -12.25
C PRO A 62 29.19 -25.88 -13.40
N ASP A 63 29.65 -27.12 -13.17
CA ASP A 63 30.45 -27.90 -14.13
C ASP A 63 29.60 -28.65 -15.17
N THR A 64 28.27 -28.47 -15.15
CA THR A 64 27.38 -29.16 -16.10
C THR A 64 27.68 -28.71 -17.53
N PRO A 65 27.98 -29.63 -18.47
CA PRO A 65 28.30 -29.26 -19.84
C PRO A 65 27.17 -28.46 -20.48
N ARG A 66 27.50 -27.38 -21.20
CA ARG A 66 26.50 -26.50 -21.85
C ARG A 66 25.50 -27.25 -22.73
N ALA A 67 25.94 -28.30 -23.41
CA ALA A 67 25.06 -29.13 -24.25
C ALA A 67 24.03 -29.93 -23.42
N VAL A 68 24.45 -30.46 -22.27
CA VAL A 68 23.56 -31.16 -21.32
C VAL A 68 22.56 -30.16 -20.75
N TRP A 69 23.03 -28.96 -20.40
CA TRP A 69 22.18 -27.88 -19.88
C TRP A 69 21.14 -27.41 -20.91
N ALA A 70 21.54 -27.22 -22.16
CA ALA A 70 20.64 -26.89 -23.25
C ALA A 70 19.57 -27.98 -23.47
N ASN A 71 19.93 -29.25 -23.32
CA ASN A 71 18.99 -30.37 -23.45
C ASN A 71 17.97 -30.41 -22.30
N ILE A 72 18.42 -30.22 -21.06
CA ILE A 72 17.55 -30.15 -19.88
C ILE A 72 16.53 -29.01 -20.04
N LEU A 73 16.99 -27.82 -20.42
CA LEU A 73 16.11 -26.67 -20.66
C LEU A 73 15.17 -26.88 -21.85
N GLY A 74 15.65 -27.47 -22.95
CA GLY A 74 14.80 -27.79 -24.10
C GLY A 74 13.71 -28.81 -23.77
N THR A 75 14.01 -29.79 -22.93
CA THR A 75 13.03 -30.77 -22.44
C THR A 75 12.03 -30.13 -21.49
N ARG A 76 12.51 -29.28 -20.56
CA ARG A 76 11.64 -28.47 -19.69
C ARG A 76 10.64 -27.67 -20.54
N ASP A 77 11.11 -26.95 -21.55
CA ASP A 77 10.26 -26.06 -22.36
C ASP A 77 9.22 -26.85 -23.17
N ARG A 78 9.55 -28.06 -23.62
CA ARG A 78 8.58 -28.95 -24.27
C ARG A 78 7.51 -29.43 -23.29
N LEU A 79 7.93 -29.90 -22.11
CA LEU A 79 7.00 -30.37 -21.09
C LEU A 79 6.12 -29.24 -20.55
N MET A 80 6.65 -28.03 -20.40
CA MET A 80 5.89 -26.83 -20.03
C MET A 80 4.74 -26.56 -21.00
N LYS A 81 4.99 -26.69 -22.30
CA LYS A 81 3.93 -26.55 -23.32
C LYS A 81 2.86 -27.61 -23.17
N GLU A 82 3.22 -28.87 -22.93
CA GLU A 82 2.25 -29.95 -22.70
C GLU A 82 1.43 -29.70 -21.41
N LEU A 83 2.11 -29.36 -20.31
CA LEU A 83 1.48 -29.03 -19.03
C LEU A 83 0.48 -27.89 -19.16
N SER A 84 0.83 -26.87 -19.95
CA SER A 84 -0.02 -25.69 -20.14
C SER A 84 -1.37 -26.00 -20.78
N GLY A 85 -1.50 -27.14 -21.45
CA GLY A 85 -2.77 -27.60 -22.01
C GLY A 85 -3.74 -28.23 -21.00
N PHE A 86 -3.31 -28.52 -19.77
CA PHE A 86 -4.19 -29.18 -18.78
C PHE A 86 -4.05 -28.70 -17.33
N LEU A 87 -3.02 -27.91 -16.99
CA LEU A 87 -2.98 -27.21 -15.71
C LEU A 87 -3.83 -25.94 -15.78
N PRO A 88 -4.70 -25.69 -14.79
CA PRO A 88 -5.75 -24.67 -14.89
C PRO A 88 -5.27 -23.23 -14.70
N ALA A 89 -4.10 -23.01 -14.09
CA ALA A 89 -3.60 -21.68 -13.75
C ALA A 89 -2.08 -21.60 -13.93
N TRP A 90 -1.61 -20.44 -14.39
CA TRP A 90 -0.19 -20.16 -14.65
C TRP A 90 0.14 -18.75 -14.18
N CYS A 91 1.20 -18.62 -13.39
CA CYS A 91 1.76 -17.33 -12.97
C CYS A 91 3.08 -17.11 -13.69
N VAL A 92 3.15 -16.06 -14.50
CA VAL A 92 4.34 -15.71 -15.29
C VAL A 92 4.57 -14.20 -15.23
N THR A 93 5.83 -13.77 -15.26
CA THR A 93 6.12 -12.35 -15.51
C THR A 93 5.97 -12.05 -17.00
N ASN A 94 5.65 -10.79 -17.32
CA ASN A 94 5.35 -10.38 -18.69
C ASN A 94 6.50 -10.70 -19.67
N LEU A 95 7.75 -10.48 -19.25
CA LEU A 95 8.92 -10.76 -20.09
C LEU A 95 9.28 -12.25 -20.18
N ALA A 96 8.93 -13.07 -19.17
CA ALA A 96 9.26 -14.49 -19.14
C ALA A 96 8.30 -15.36 -19.98
N VAL A 97 7.11 -14.84 -20.33
CA VAL A 97 6.06 -15.63 -20.98
C VAL A 97 6.49 -16.28 -22.30
N ARG A 98 7.38 -15.64 -23.07
CA ARG A 98 7.86 -16.14 -24.37
C ARG A 98 8.45 -17.55 -24.28
N GLY A 99 9.14 -17.86 -23.18
CA GLY A 99 9.78 -19.16 -22.96
C GLY A 99 8.90 -20.18 -22.24
N GLN A 100 7.82 -19.73 -21.59
CA GLN A 100 7.05 -20.56 -20.66
C GLN A 100 5.71 -21.02 -21.23
N LEU A 101 5.05 -20.18 -22.05
CA LEU A 101 3.71 -20.44 -22.55
C LEU A 101 3.65 -20.32 -24.08
N PRO A 102 2.94 -21.24 -24.77
CA PRO A 102 2.80 -21.20 -26.21
C PRO A 102 2.14 -19.89 -26.65
N LEU A 103 2.60 -19.31 -27.76
CA LEU A 103 1.97 -18.13 -28.35
C LEU A 103 0.85 -18.58 -29.29
N LEU A 104 -0.24 -19.06 -28.70
CA LEU A 104 -1.44 -19.47 -29.41
C LEU A 104 -2.57 -18.49 -29.06
N PRO A 105 -3.40 -18.09 -30.05
CA PRO A 105 -4.54 -17.24 -29.77
C PRO A 105 -5.52 -17.96 -28.85
N GLU A 106 -6.12 -17.22 -27.91
CA GLU A 106 -7.20 -17.74 -27.05
C GLU A 106 -6.86 -19.02 -26.26
N PHE A 107 -5.57 -19.25 -26.00
CA PHE A 107 -5.06 -20.39 -25.27
C PHE A 107 -5.59 -20.48 -23.83
N PHE A 108 -5.86 -19.33 -23.21
CA PHE A 108 -6.52 -19.20 -21.91
C PHE A 108 -7.89 -18.53 -22.05
N ASP A 109 -8.84 -18.91 -21.19
CA ASP A 109 -10.13 -18.23 -21.15
C ASP A 109 -10.04 -16.84 -20.51
N ILE A 110 -9.08 -16.64 -19.60
CA ILE A 110 -8.86 -15.39 -18.87
C ILE A 110 -7.36 -15.21 -18.64
N VAL A 111 -6.87 -13.98 -18.85
CA VAL A 111 -5.61 -13.49 -18.29
C VAL A 111 -5.90 -12.46 -17.21
N ILE A 112 -5.19 -12.55 -16.08
CA ILE A 112 -5.23 -11.54 -15.02
C ILE A 112 -3.88 -10.83 -15.03
N ILE A 113 -3.88 -9.52 -15.18
CA ILE A 113 -2.68 -8.69 -15.15
C ILE A 113 -2.79 -7.78 -13.95
N ASP A 114 -2.00 -8.12 -12.92
CA ASP A 114 -1.87 -7.31 -11.72
C ASP A 114 -0.81 -6.21 -11.91
N GLU A 115 -0.88 -5.16 -11.09
CA GLU A 115 0.00 -3.99 -11.16
C GLU A 115 0.08 -3.35 -12.56
N ALA A 116 -1.04 -3.37 -13.29
CA ALA A 116 -1.11 -2.94 -14.68
C ALA A 116 -0.82 -1.44 -14.89
N SER A 117 -0.82 -0.63 -13.83
CA SER A 117 -0.35 0.77 -13.88
C SER A 117 1.15 0.88 -14.14
N GLN A 118 1.91 -0.17 -13.82
CA GLN A 118 3.37 -0.27 -14.02
C GLN A 118 3.74 -1.10 -15.25
N CYS A 119 2.76 -1.69 -15.92
CA CYS A 119 2.96 -2.50 -17.10
C CYS A 119 2.94 -1.61 -18.35
N ASP A 120 3.99 -1.71 -19.17
CA ASP A 120 3.98 -1.08 -20.49
C ASP A 120 3.05 -1.85 -21.44
N ILE A 121 2.44 -1.12 -22.39
CA ILE A 121 1.46 -1.69 -23.30
C ILE A 121 2.09 -2.75 -24.22
N ALA A 122 3.33 -2.51 -24.66
CA ALA A 122 4.00 -3.33 -25.67
C ALA A 122 4.28 -4.75 -25.16
N SER A 123 4.78 -4.87 -23.93
CA SER A 123 5.05 -6.17 -23.32
C SER A 123 3.76 -6.96 -23.10
N ALA A 124 2.67 -6.30 -22.68
CA ALA A 124 1.39 -6.93 -22.38
C ALA A 124 0.66 -7.55 -23.59
N PHE A 125 0.93 -7.09 -24.82
CA PHE A 125 0.23 -7.59 -26.02
C PHE A 125 0.29 -9.10 -26.16
N SER A 126 1.44 -9.71 -25.86
CA SER A 126 1.58 -11.16 -26.01
C SER A 126 0.74 -11.93 -24.98
N LEU A 127 0.49 -11.35 -23.80
CA LEU A 127 -0.39 -11.92 -22.79
C LEU A 127 -1.84 -11.84 -23.25
N LEU A 128 -2.26 -10.67 -23.75
CA LEU A 128 -3.60 -10.44 -24.25
C LEU A 128 -3.93 -11.35 -25.44
N TYR A 129 -2.99 -11.56 -26.36
CA TYR A 129 -3.17 -12.47 -27.50
C TYR A 129 -3.49 -13.91 -27.07
N ARG A 130 -2.93 -14.37 -25.95
CA ARG A 130 -3.13 -15.72 -25.43
C ARG A 130 -4.47 -15.91 -24.73
N ALA A 131 -5.29 -14.88 -24.54
CA ALA A 131 -6.49 -14.98 -23.72
C ALA A 131 -7.76 -14.47 -24.42
N LYS A 132 -8.88 -15.14 -24.18
CA LYS A 132 -10.21 -14.71 -24.66
C LYS A 132 -10.70 -13.44 -23.95
N ARG A 133 -10.32 -13.28 -22.68
CA ARG A 133 -10.72 -12.15 -21.80
C ARG A 133 -9.55 -11.72 -20.95
N ALA A 134 -9.52 -10.44 -20.57
CA ALA A 134 -8.51 -9.89 -19.68
C ALA A 134 -9.16 -9.22 -18.46
N VAL A 135 -8.58 -9.45 -17.29
CA VAL A 135 -8.84 -8.69 -16.06
C VAL A 135 -7.60 -7.86 -15.79
N ILE A 136 -7.76 -6.54 -15.78
CA ILE A 136 -6.67 -5.58 -15.59
C ILE A 136 -6.83 -4.97 -14.21
N ILE A 137 -5.86 -5.20 -13.33
CA ILE A 137 -5.85 -4.74 -11.94
C ILE A 137 -4.68 -3.77 -11.79
N GLY A 138 -4.91 -2.63 -11.15
CA GLY A 138 -3.87 -1.65 -10.90
C GLY A 138 -4.43 -0.40 -10.24
N ASP A 139 -3.52 0.47 -9.80
CA ASP A 139 -3.85 1.75 -9.19
C ASP A 139 -3.26 2.89 -10.03
N PRO A 140 -4.09 3.75 -10.66
CA PRO A 140 -3.61 4.86 -11.49
C PRO A 140 -2.97 5.99 -10.66
N ASN A 141 -3.19 6.02 -9.34
CA ASN A 141 -2.64 7.01 -8.42
C ASN A 141 -1.31 6.55 -7.78
N GLN A 142 -0.82 5.36 -8.13
CA GLN A 142 0.51 4.87 -7.75
C GLN A 142 1.51 5.09 -8.88
N LEU A 143 2.72 4.52 -8.76
CA LEU A 143 3.76 4.68 -9.78
C LEU A 143 3.28 4.13 -11.12
N THR A 144 3.59 4.88 -12.17
CA THR A 144 3.37 4.46 -13.55
C THR A 144 4.62 3.73 -14.06
N HIS A 145 4.48 3.02 -15.17
CA HIS A 145 5.62 2.40 -15.82
C HIS A 145 6.67 3.45 -16.20
N ILE A 146 7.95 3.14 -15.97
CA ILE A 146 9.06 4.04 -16.30
C ILE A 146 9.48 3.75 -17.74
N SER A 147 9.31 4.74 -18.62
CA SER A 147 9.80 4.66 -19.99
C SER A 147 11.26 5.14 -20.07
N THR A 148 12.12 4.36 -20.70
CA THR A 148 13.48 4.80 -21.06
C THR A 148 13.47 5.80 -22.22
N LEU A 149 12.34 5.93 -22.93
CA LEU A 149 12.16 6.86 -24.02
C LEU A 149 11.73 8.23 -23.47
N ASN A 150 12.51 9.27 -23.79
CA ASN A 150 12.12 10.64 -23.48
C ASN A 150 10.88 11.06 -24.29
N THR A 151 9.94 11.77 -23.67
CA THR A 151 8.68 12.25 -24.29
C THR A 151 8.92 13.03 -25.58
N GLY A 152 9.92 13.90 -25.65
CA GLY A 152 10.26 14.64 -26.86
C GLY A 152 10.69 13.73 -28.02
N ARG A 153 11.51 12.71 -27.72
CA ARG A 153 11.90 11.69 -28.72
C ARG A 153 10.70 10.85 -29.16
N SER A 154 9.82 10.49 -28.24
CA SER A 154 8.58 9.77 -28.54
C SER A 154 7.71 10.57 -29.52
N LEU A 155 7.51 11.85 -29.26
CA LEU A 155 6.72 12.73 -30.13
C LEU A 155 7.34 12.88 -31.52
N THR A 156 8.66 13.04 -31.62
CA THR A 156 9.36 13.08 -32.92
C THR A 156 9.18 11.77 -33.69
N LEU A 157 9.29 10.62 -33.04
CA LEU A 157 9.06 9.31 -33.69
C LEU A 157 7.61 9.19 -34.17
N MET A 158 6.64 9.56 -33.34
CA MET A 158 5.22 9.54 -33.72
C MET A 158 4.97 10.46 -34.91
N GLN A 159 5.55 11.66 -34.93
CA GLN A 159 5.43 12.58 -36.05
C GLN A 159 6.01 12.00 -37.33
N ASN A 160 7.22 11.44 -37.28
CA ASN A 160 7.89 10.85 -38.44
C ASN A 160 7.13 9.66 -39.02
N HIS A 161 6.32 8.98 -38.22
CA HIS A 161 5.50 7.82 -38.62
C HIS A 161 4.01 8.15 -38.81
N ASN A 162 3.61 9.43 -38.81
CA ASN A 162 2.20 9.87 -38.93
C ASN A 162 1.25 9.31 -37.85
N LEU A 163 1.75 9.14 -36.62
CA LEU A 163 1.03 8.56 -35.47
C LEU A 163 0.51 9.61 -34.47
N LEU A 164 0.45 10.90 -34.84
CA LEU A 164 -0.01 11.98 -33.95
C LEU A 164 -1.54 12.11 -33.86
N ASN A 165 -2.30 11.19 -34.48
CA ASN A 165 -3.76 11.22 -34.36
C ASN A 165 -4.23 10.68 -32.99
N PRO A 166 -5.44 11.07 -32.54
CA PRO A 166 -5.98 10.64 -31.24
C PRO A 166 -6.04 9.12 -31.04
N ASP A 167 -6.32 8.36 -32.12
CA ASP A 167 -6.45 6.91 -32.08
C ASP A 167 -5.14 6.21 -31.68
N TYR A 168 -3.99 6.82 -32.00
CA TYR A 168 -2.67 6.29 -31.65
C TYR A 168 -2.11 6.88 -30.35
N LEU A 169 -2.56 8.06 -29.92
CA LEU A 169 -2.05 8.69 -28.68
C LEU A 169 -2.37 7.88 -27.42
N ILE A 170 -3.44 7.08 -27.42
CA ILE A 170 -3.76 6.17 -26.31
C ILE A 170 -2.68 5.10 -26.12
N PHE A 171 -1.89 4.80 -27.16
CA PHE A 171 -0.77 3.84 -27.13
C PHE A 171 0.59 4.51 -26.85
N GLU A 172 0.63 5.82 -26.55
CA GLU A 172 1.89 6.53 -26.26
C GLU A 172 2.51 5.98 -24.96
N ALA A 173 3.53 5.13 -25.13
CA ALA A 173 4.20 4.39 -24.06
C ALA A 173 5.04 5.26 -23.11
N THR A 174 5.07 6.58 -23.24
CA THR A 174 5.67 7.49 -22.25
C THR A 174 4.63 8.06 -21.29
N LYS A 175 3.34 7.97 -21.64
CA LYS A 175 2.23 8.58 -20.88
C LYS A 175 1.19 7.57 -20.40
N ASN A 176 1.02 6.48 -21.14
CA ASN A 176 -0.04 5.51 -20.91
C ASN A 176 0.53 4.15 -20.52
N SER A 177 0.09 3.65 -19.37
CA SER A 177 0.28 2.28 -18.94
C SER A 177 -0.82 1.39 -19.51
N LEU A 178 -0.67 0.07 -19.35
CA LEU A 178 -1.71 -0.88 -19.71
C LEU A 178 -3.03 -0.58 -18.98
N TYR A 179 -2.97 -0.21 -17.70
CA TYR A 179 -4.16 0.18 -16.94
C TYR A 179 -4.87 1.36 -17.58
N ARG A 180 -4.14 2.44 -17.92
CA ARG A 180 -4.74 3.65 -18.51
C ARG A 180 -5.36 3.35 -19.87
N LEU A 181 -4.71 2.51 -20.68
CA LEU A 181 -5.26 2.06 -21.96
C LEU A 181 -6.55 1.26 -21.78
N ALA A 182 -6.55 0.29 -20.86
CA ALA A 182 -7.74 -0.51 -20.58
C ALA A 182 -8.89 0.36 -20.05
N ALA A 183 -8.59 1.27 -19.12
CA ALA A 183 -9.56 2.21 -18.56
C ALA A 183 -10.14 3.15 -19.61
N SER A 184 -9.34 3.65 -20.58
CA SER A 184 -9.84 4.55 -21.63
C SER A 184 -10.72 3.85 -22.67
N MET A 185 -10.56 2.53 -22.84
CA MET A 185 -11.43 1.72 -23.71
C MET A 185 -12.74 1.32 -23.05
N LEU A 186 -12.82 1.39 -21.73
CA LEU A 186 -14.02 1.07 -20.96
C LEU A 186 -14.81 2.34 -20.67
N GLY A 187 -16.13 2.30 -20.90
CA GLY A 187 -17.02 3.40 -20.48
C GLY A 187 -17.21 3.45 -18.96
N ASP A 188 -17.70 4.58 -18.48
CA ASP A 188 -18.01 4.80 -17.05
C ASP A 188 -18.88 3.67 -16.47
N GLY A 189 -18.57 3.25 -15.24
CA GLY A 189 -19.30 2.19 -14.53
C GLY A 189 -18.85 0.74 -14.81
N LYS A 190 -17.87 0.53 -15.70
CA LYS A 190 -17.25 -0.80 -15.91
C LYS A 190 -15.98 -1.04 -15.08
N ILE A 191 -15.44 0.00 -14.47
CA ILE A 191 -14.29 -0.09 -13.57
C ILE A 191 -14.81 -0.35 -12.16
N ILE A 192 -14.35 -1.46 -11.56
CA ILE A 192 -14.69 -1.81 -10.19
C ILE A 192 -13.59 -1.24 -9.28
N THR A 193 -13.95 -0.30 -8.41
CA THR A 193 -13.03 0.26 -7.41
C THR A 193 -13.13 -0.53 -6.11
N LEU A 194 -11.98 -0.99 -5.60
CA LEU A 194 -11.88 -1.53 -4.25
C LEU A 194 -11.69 -0.36 -3.28
N ASN A 195 -12.65 -0.17 -2.39
CA ASN A 195 -12.72 1.02 -1.52
C ASN A 195 -12.49 0.70 -0.05
N GLU A 196 -11.96 -0.47 0.30
CA GLU A 196 -11.63 -0.82 1.68
C GLU A 196 -10.10 -0.85 1.88
N HIS A 197 -9.62 -0.18 2.91
CA HIS A 197 -8.21 -0.13 3.30
C HIS A 197 -7.98 -0.87 4.61
N PHE A 198 -7.06 -1.84 4.60
CA PHE A 198 -6.79 -2.69 5.76
C PHE A 198 -5.35 -2.61 6.28
N ARG A 199 -4.51 -1.79 5.66
CA ARG A 199 -3.05 -1.81 5.86
C ARG A 199 -2.58 -0.84 6.93
N SER A 200 -2.94 0.43 6.78
CA SER A 200 -2.31 1.55 7.48
C SER A 200 -3.21 2.11 8.55
N HIS A 201 -2.58 2.67 9.59
CA HIS A 201 -3.23 3.56 10.54
C HIS A 201 -3.96 4.70 9.82
N GLU A 202 -5.10 5.14 10.36
CA GLU A 202 -5.94 6.14 9.70
C GLU A 202 -5.24 7.47 9.46
N ASP A 203 -4.52 8.00 10.46
CA ASP A 203 -3.75 9.23 10.31
C ASP A 203 -2.74 9.18 9.15
N ILE A 204 -2.26 7.99 8.79
CA ILE A 204 -1.35 7.80 7.66
C ILE A 204 -2.12 7.84 6.34
N ILE A 205 -3.14 6.99 6.20
CA ILE A 205 -3.86 6.83 4.92
C ILE A 205 -4.82 7.98 4.64
N ALA A 206 -5.32 8.70 5.65
CA ALA A 206 -6.39 9.69 5.49
C ALA A 206 -5.99 10.84 4.56
N TYR A 207 -4.71 11.26 4.58
CA TYR A 207 -4.21 12.21 3.59
C TYR A 207 -4.34 11.66 2.17
N SER A 208 -3.87 10.43 1.95
CA SER A 208 -3.91 9.80 0.64
C SER A 208 -5.34 9.58 0.17
N ASN A 209 -6.21 9.11 1.06
CA ASN A 209 -7.63 8.92 0.82
C ASN A 209 -8.29 10.21 0.29
N LYS A 210 -8.07 11.32 0.99
CA LYS A 210 -8.63 12.63 0.59
C LYS A 210 -8.03 13.12 -0.73
N THR A 211 -6.72 12.99 -0.90
CA THR A 211 -5.99 13.63 -2.02
C THR A 211 -6.12 12.87 -3.34
N TRP A 212 -6.05 11.54 -3.30
CA TRP A 212 -6.02 10.69 -4.50
C TRP A 212 -7.30 9.87 -4.72
N TYR A 213 -8.04 9.55 -3.65
CA TYR A 213 -9.20 8.65 -3.73
C TYR A 213 -10.54 9.35 -3.42
N GLY A 214 -10.53 10.69 -3.31
CA GLY A 214 -11.74 11.49 -3.09
C GLY A 214 -12.43 11.28 -1.74
N GLY A 215 -11.72 10.70 -0.76
CA GLY A 215 -12.29 10.34 0.55
C GLY A 215 -13.13 9.07 0.55
N ASN A 216 -13.12 8.30 -0.55
CA ASN A 216 -13.98 7.13 -0.71
C ASN A 216 -13.41 5.84 -0.10
N LEU A 217 -12.16 5.83 0.39
CA LEU A 217 -11.62 4.66 1.08
C LEU A 217 -12.21 4.54 2.48
N TYR A 218 -12.81 3.40 2.76
CA TYR A 218 -13.24 2.95 4.06
C TYR A 218 -12.06 2.31 4.81
N ILE A 219 -11.77 2.79 6.01
CA ILE A 219 -10.64 2.30 6.80
C ILE A 219 -11.11 1.14 7.69
N GLY A 220 -10.75 -0.08 7.28
CA GLY A 220 -11.01 -1.34 7.97
C GLY A 220 -9.81 -1.93 8.72
N THR A 221 -8.69 -1.19 8.81
CA THR A 221 -7.44 -1.61 9.43
C THR A 221 -7.66 -2.20 10.84
N ASP A 222 -7.03 -3.34 11.10
CA ASP A 222 -7.01 -3.94 12.43
C ASP A 222 -5.80 -3.42 13.21
N TYR A 223 -6.04 -2.48 14.12
CA TYR A 223 -5.01 -1.78 14.88
C TYR A 223 -4.19 -2.74 15.77
N LYS A 224 -4.75 -3.91 16.12
CA LYS A 224 -4.03 -4.96 16.87
C LYS A 224 -2.93 -5.63 16.07
N LYS A 225 -2.98 -5.51 14.74
CA LYS A 225 -1.97 -6.05 13.80
C LYS A 225 -0.95 -4.99 13.38
N LEU A 226 -1.11 -3.76 13.84
CA LEU A 226 -0.10 -2.72 13.68
C LEU A 226 0.99 -2.94 14.73
N ASN A 227 2.23 -2.72 14.31
CA ASN A 227 3.40 -2.89 15.17
C ASN A 227 4.17 -1.56 15.28
N PRO A 228 3.60 -0.54 15.94
CA PRO A 228 4.29 0.73 16.14
C PRO A 228 5.48 0.57 17.10
N PRO A 229 6.42 1.53 17.13
CA PRO A 229 7.39 1.61 18.22
C PRO A 229 6.71 1.59 19.60
N PRO A 230 7.38 1.10 20.66
CA PRO A 230 6.85 1.02 22.02
C PRO A 230 6.38 2.35 22.65
N ASP A 231 6.62 3.47 21.99
CA ASP A 231 6.11 4.78 22.38
C ASP A 231 4.62 4.90 21.99
N GLU A 232 3.75 4.31 22.82
CA GLU A 232 2.29 4.22 22.66
C GLU A 232 1.60 5.59 22.52
N PHE A 233 2.28 6.70 22.84
CA PHE A 233 1.76 8.07 22.75
C PHE A 233 2.29 8.86 21.56
N SER A 234 3.14 8.25 20.72
CA SER A 234 3.69 8.95 19.56
C SER A 234 2.72 8.90 18.38
N ASN A 235 2.51 10.07 17.76
CA ASN A 235 1.64 10.23 16.59
C ASN A 235 2.03 9.22 15.49
N SER A 236 1.03 8.60 14.85
CA SER A 236 1.26 7.68 13.72
C SER A 236 1.84 8.41 12.49
N VAL A 237 1.74 9.73 12.46
CA VAL A 237 2.49 10.59 11.54
C VAL A 237 3.29 11.60 12.35
N GLU A 238 4.61 11.64 12.15
CA GLU A 238 5.55 12.51 12.87
C GLU A 238 6.35 13.33 11.87
N TRP A 239 6.63 14.60 12.18
CA TRP A 239 7.51 15.44 11.38
C TRP A 239 8.74 15.88 12.19
N ILE A 240 9.92 15.48 11.75
CA ILE A 240 11.21 15.92 12.29
C ILE A 240 11.67 17.10 11.41
N ASP A 241 11.50 18.31 11.92
CA ASP A 241 11.85 19.53 11.18
C ASP A 241 13.36 19.71 11.12
N VAL A 242 13.91 19.70 9.90
CA VAL A 242 15.34 19.80 9.66
C VAL A 242 15.60 20.81 8.54
N THR A 243 16.36 21.86 8.86
CA THR A 243 16.80 22.83 7.85
C THR A 243 18.10 22.38 7.19
N GLY A 244 18.24 22.61 5.88
CA GLY A 244 19.47 22.34 5.15
C GLY A 244 19.43 22.92 3.73
N ASN A 245 20.55 22.80 3.02
CA ASN A 245 20.70 23.25 1.65
C ASN A 245 20.84 22.05 0.71
N ILE A 246 20.23 22.16 -0.48
CA ILE A 246 20.37 21.16 -1.53
C ILE A 246 21.81 21.19 -2.05
N GLN A 247 22.44 20.02 -2.06
CA GLN A 247 23.70 19.78 -2.71
C GLN A 247 23.45 18.91 -3.94
N GLN A 248 24.04 19.29 -5.07
CA GLN A 248 23.95 18.57 -6.33
C GLN A 248 25.32 18.00 -6.69
N VAL A 249 25.30 16.81 -7.26
CA VAL A 249 26.47 16.21 -7.91
C VAL A 249 26.08 15.98 -9.37
N ASP A 250 26.83 16.56 -10.28
CA ASP A 250 26.54 16.51 -11.72
C ASP A 250 26.28 15.06 -12.17
N GLY A 251 25.15 14.86 -12.86
CA GLY A 251 24.71 13.55 -13.33
C GLY A 251 24.26 12.54 -12.27
N SER A 252 24.38 12.85 -10.97
CA SER A 252 24.12 11.89 -9.88
C SER A 252 22.89 12.21 -9.03
N GLY A 253 22.33 13.42 -9.12
CA GLY A 253 21.10 13.83 -8.44
C GLY A 253 21.30 14.85 -7.32
N ALA A 254 20.35 14.93 -6.39
CA ALA A 254 20.33 15.88 -5.27
C ALA A 254 20.25 15.18 -3.91
N PHE A 255 20.79 15.84 -2.89
CA PHE A 255 20.74 15.38 -1.51
C PHE A 255 20.78 16.58 -0.54
N ILE A 256 20.33 16.40 0.70
CA ILE A 256 20.48 17.37 1.79
C ILE A 256 21.15 16.66 2.96
N GLN A 257 22.36 17.11 3.32
CA GLN A 257 23.18 16.45 4.34
C GLN A 257 22.49 16.41 5.72
N ASN A 258 21.80 17.49 6.10
CA ASN A 258 21.14 17.54 7.40
C ASN A 258 19.95 16.58 7.49
N GLU A 259 19.14 16.47 6.43
CA GLU A 259 18.07 15.46 6.34
C GLU A 259 18.66 14.04 6.42
N LEU A 260 19.76 13.78 5.69
CA LEU A 260 20.45 12.49 5.75
C LEU A 260 20.86 12.15 7.18
N ASN A 261 21.55 13.06 7.88
CA ASN A 261 22.04 12.81 9.23
C ASN A 261 20.88 12.52 10.20
N ALA A 262 19.79 13.28 10.10
CA ALA A 262 18.62 13.09 10.94
C ALA A 262 17.89 11.76 10.65
N VAL A 263 17.80 11.36 9.37
CA VAL A 263 17.28 10.04 8.99
C VAL A 263 18.14 8.93 9.57
N VAL A 264 19.47 9.02 9.41
CA VAL A 264 20.41 8.02 9.93
C VAL A 264 20.25 7.88 11.44
N GLN A 265 20.23 9.00 12.15
CA GLN A 265 20.03 9.02 13.60
C GLN A 265 18.70 8.36 13.99
N LYS A 266 17.58 8.74 13.34
CA LYS A 266 16.26 8.18 13.68
C LYS A 266 16.18 6.68 13.39
N VAL A 267 16.79 6.20 12.30
CA VAL A 267 16.89 4.75 12.03
C VAL A 267 17.66 4.05 13.14
N ILE A 268 18.83 4.58 13.54
CA ILE A 268 19.64 4.02 14.62
C ILE A 268 18.83 3.94 15.91
N GLU A 269 18.15 5.02 16.29
CA GLU A 269 17.27 5.06 17.46
C GLU A 269 16.20 3.96 17.43
N LEU A 270 15.61 3.69 16.26
CA LEU A 270 14.57 2.68 16.10
C LEU A 270 15.12 1.25 16.10
N VAL A 271 16.29 0.98 15.52
CA VAL A 271 16.83 -0.40 15.43
C VAL A 271 17.49 -0.87 16.73
N ILE A 272 17.94 0.04 17.60
CA ILE A 272 18.57 -0.32 18.89
C ILE A 272 17.55 -0.59 20.01
N LEU A 273 16.26 -0.32 19.79
CA LEU A 273 15.24 -0.57 20.79
C LEU A 273 15.17 -2.08 21.11
N PRO A 274 15.13 -2.47 22.40
CA PRO A 274 15.11 -3.88 22.77
C PRO A 274 13.78 -4.55 22.38
N ASN A 275 13.85 -5.82 21.95
CA ASN A 275 12.70 -6.67 21.64
C ASN A 275 11.73 -6.14 20.55
N VAL A 276 12.24 -5.38 19.58
CA VAL A 276 11.44 -4.88 18.46
C VAL A 276 11.45 -5.86 17.28
N ASN A 277 10.26 -6.09 16.70
CA ASN A 277 10.05 -6.97 15.54
C ASN A 277 9.22 -6.25 14.47
N TYR A 278 9.46 -4.95 14.30
CA TYR A 278 8.83 -4.15 13.25
C TYR A 278 9.77 -3.95 12.09
N SER A 279 9.21 -3.80 10.90
CA SER A 279 9.97 -3.53 9.69
C SER A 279 10.15 -2.02 9.44
N ILE A 280 11.34 -1.60 8.98
CA ILE A 280 11.69 -0.19 8.75
C ILE A 280 12.00 0.06 7.27
N GLY A 281 11.39 1.10 6.71
CA GLY A 281 11.70 1.60 5.37
C GLY A 281 12.14 3.05 5.40
N VAL A 282 13.16 3.40 4.62
CA VAL A 282 13.54 4.78 4.32
C VAL A 282 13.33 5.02 2.84
N VAL A 283 12.46 5.99 2.53
CA VAL A 283 12.11 6.36 1.16
C VAL A 283 12.45 7.82 0.88
N THR A 284 13.00 8.08 -0.30
CA THR A 284 13.33 9.43 -0.76
C THR A 284 13.22 9.53 -2.29
N PRO A 285 12.84 10.68 -2.84
CA PRO A 285 12.69 10.83 -4.29
C PRO A 285 14.03 10.74 -5.04
N PHE A 286 15.16 11.05 -4.39
CA PHE A 286 16.46 11.12 -5.06
C PHE A 286 17.35 9.92 -4.75
N ARG A 287 17.81 9.24 -5.81
CA ARG A 287 18.72 8.08 -5.68
C ARG A 287 20.01 8.43 -4.93
N LEU A 288 20.55 9.64 -5.10
CA LEU A 288 21.75 10.10 -4.39
C LEU A 288 21.53 10.18 -2.88
N GLN A 289 20.42 10.78 -2.44
CA GLN A 289 20.02 10.82 -1.03
C GLN A 289 19.88 9.39 -0.48
N ALA A 290 19.18 8.50 -1.19
CA ALA A 290 19.00 7.11 -0.76
C ALA A 290 20.32 6.35 -0.62
N ASN A 291 21.21 6.47 -1.61
CA ASN A 291 22.50 5.81 -1.60
C ASN A 291 23.39 6.31 -0.46
N LYS A 292 23.43 7.63 -0.22
CA LYS A 292 24.22 8.20 0.86
C LYS A 292 23.69 7.79 2.24
N ILE A 293 22.37 7.80 2.46
CA ILE A 293 21.76 7.29 3.70
C ILE A 293 22.13 5.82 3.89
N ARG A 294 21.99 4.99 2.86
CA ARG A 294 22.32 3.56 2.92
C ARG A 294 23.79 3.34 3.26
N SER A 295 24.71 4.05 2.60
CA SER A 295 26.14 3.94 2.87
C SER A 295 26.49 4.29 4.31
N GLU A 296 25.84 5.31 4.88
CA GLU A 296 26.05 5.70 6.27
C GLU A 296 25.52 4.64 7.24
N LEU A 297 24.31 4.14 7.00
CA LEU A 297 23.70 3.11 7.86
C LEU A 297 24.44 1.78 7.83
N VAL A 298 24.98 1.36 6.68
CA VAL A 298 25.77 0.11 6.57
C VAL A 298 27.00 0.14 7.50
N ASN A 299 27.56 1.32 7.77
CA ASN A 299 28.71 1.46 8.65
C ASN A 299 28.34 1.52 10.15
N GLN A 300 27.09 1.89 10.47
CA GLN A 300 26.66 2.17 11.85
C GLN A 300 25.68 1.14 12.41
N VAL A 301 24.90 0.47 11.56
CA VAL A 301 23.91 -0.54 11.95
C VAL A 301 24.49 -1.94 11.78
N PRO A 302 24.66 -2.71 12.87
CA PRO A 302 25.05 -4.11 12.80
C PRO A 302 24.14 -4.94 11.88
N ALA A 303 24.72 -5.85 11.10
CA ALA A 303 23.99 -6.66 10.11
C ALA A 303 22.82 -7.45 10.72
N ASN A 304 22.96 -7.94 11.95
CA ASN A 304 21.87 -8.62 12.64
C ASN A 304 20.68 -7.67 12.89
N LEU A 305 20.90 -6.41 13.31
CA LEU A 305 19.82 -5.45 13.51
C LEU A 305 19.19 -5.02 12.18
N TRP A 306 20.00 -4.93 11.12
CA TRP A 306 19.52 -4.68 9.76
C TRP A 306 18.53 -5.76 9.32
N ASP A 307 18.91 -7.03 9.44
CA ASP A 307 18.08 -8.17 9.02
C ASP A 307 16.84 -8.33 9.91
N HIS A 308 16.97 -8.17 11.22
CA HIS A 308 15.85 -8.30 12.17
C HIS A 308 14.78 -7.21 11.97
N SER A 309 15.18 -6.01 11.53
CA SER A 309 14.25 -4.90 11.27
C SER A 309 13.81 -4.81 9.81
N ASP A 310 14.15 -5.80 8.97
CA ASP A 310 13.90 -5.80 7.52
C ASP A 310 14.16 -4.41 6.90
N LEU A 311 15.32 -3.83 7.25
CA LEU A 311 15.62 -2.45 6.91
C LEU A 311 15.85 -2.30 5.42
N LEU A 312 15.03 -1.48 4.77
CA LEU A 312 15.19 -1.10 3.37
C LEU A 312 15.38 0.41 3.24
N VAL A 313 16.39 0.83 2.47
CA VAL A 313 16.62 2.24 2.12
C VAL A 313 16.65 2.34 0.61
N ASP A 314 15.71 3.03 -0.02
CA ASP A 314 15.70 3.23 -1.48
C ASP A 314 14.76 4.37 -1.94
N THR A 315 14.64 4.53 -3.26
CA THR A 315 13.59 5.30 -3.92
C THR A 315 12.25 4.57 -3.89
N ALA A 316 11.13 5.29 -4.06
CA ALA A 316 9.79 4.71 -3.95
C ALA A 316 9.54 3.52 -4.89
N VAL A 317 10.25 3.45 -6.02
CA VAL A 317 10.18 2.34 -6.99
C VAL A 317 10.44 0.98 -6.35
N LYS A 318 11.39 0.87 -5.41
CA LYS A 318 11.70 -0.42 -4.76
C LYS A 318 10.72 -0.81 -3.67
N PHE A 319 9.97 0.15 -3.12
CA PHE A 319 8.95 -0.13 -2.13
C PHE A 319 7.60 -0.50 -2.76
N GLN A 320 7.52 -0.49 -4.09
CA GLN A 320 6.30 -0.85 -4.79
C GLN A 320 5.94 -2.32 -4.55
N GLY A 321 4.71 -2.58 -4.13
CA GLY A 321 4.27 -3.92 -3.70
C GLY A 321 4.83 -4.36 -2.34
N ASP A 322 5.71 -3.57 -1.72
CA ASP A 322 6.27 -3.83 -0.40
C ASP A 322 5.68 -2.87 0.63
N GLU A 323 5.76 -3.19 1.93
CA GLU A 323 5.25 -2.35 3.02
C GLU A 323 6.14 -2.46 4.25
N ARG A 324 6.14 -1.42 5.09
CA ARG A 324 6.88 -1.42 6.34
C ARG A 324 6.01 -0.93 7.49
N ASP A 325 6.26 -1.46 8.67
CA ASP A 325 5.61 -0.99 9.89
C ASP A 325 5.91 0.49 10.12
N ILE A 326 7.16 0.88 9.89
CA ILE A 326 7.64 2.25 10.00
C ILE A 326 8.23 2.68 8.66
N MET A 327 7.72 3.75 8.07
CA MET A 327 8.39 4.43 6.95
C MET A 327 8.96 5.77 7.39
N ILE A 328 10.16 6.07 6.93
CA ILE A 328 10.82 7.37 7.06
C ILE A 328 10.92 7.99 5.67
N PHE A 329 10.31 9.16 5.47
CA PHE A 329 10.33 9.89 4.21
C PHE A 329 11.25 11.12 4.29
N SER A 330 12.28 11.17 3.45
CA SER A 330 13.13 12.36 3.27
C SER A 330 12.78 13.03 1.94
N PRO A 331 12.10 14.19 1.96
CA PRO A 331 11.57 14.84 0.76
C PRO A 331 12.65 15.57 -0.05
N VAL A 332 13.75 16.03 0.57
CA VAL A 332 14.81 16.81 -0.09
C VAL A 332 14.26 18.11 -0.69
N VAL A 333 13.47 18.86 0.09
CA VAL A 333 12.78 20.08 -0.36
C VAL A 333 13.33 21.30 0.37
N THR A 334 13.62 22.36 -0.40
CA THR A 334 13.96 23.70 0.13
C THR A 334 13.05 24.76 -0.48
N GLN A 335 13.00 25.95 0.12
CA GLN A 335 12.18 27.04 -0.42
C GLN A 335 12.61 27.49 -1.83
N ASN A 336 13.93 27.42 -2.11
CA ASN A 336 14.52 27.83 -3.37
C ASN A 336 15.15 26.62 -4.09
N MET A 337 14.32 25.69 -4.57
CA MET A 337 14.80 24.54 -5.32
C MET A 337 15.33 24.93 -6.71
N PRO A 338 16.46 24.34 -7.16
CA PRO A 338 16.89 24.44 -8.55
C PRO A 338 15.79 23.96 -9.52
N ARG A 339 15.68 24.58 -10.70
CA ARG A 339 14.60 24.33 -11.68
C ARG A 339 14.40 22.85 -12.00
N GLY A 340 15.49 22.10 -12.20
CA GLY A 340 15.41 20.66 -12.51
C GLY A 340 14.86 19.81 -11.36
N ILE A 341 15.19 20.15 -10.11
CA ILE A 341 14.70 19.47 -8.91
C ILE A 341 13.21 19.76 -8.71
N ARG A 342 12.81 21.03 -8.88
CA ARG A 342 11.41 21.42 -8.85
C ARG A 342 10.59 20.68 -9.90
N TYR A 343 11.07 20.67 -11.15
CA TYR A 343 10.40 19.95 -12.24
C TYR A 343 10.23 18.46 -11.93
N TYR A 344 11.26 17.82 -11.36
CA TYR A 344 11.19 16.41 -10.95
C TYR A 344 10.09 16.16 -9.92
N HIS A 345 9.99 16.98 -8.87
CA HIS A 345 8.90 16.88 -7.91
C HIS A 345 7.52 17.13 -8.55
N GLU A 346 7.40 18.10 -9.45
CA GLU A 346 6.14 18.37 -10.15
C GLU A 346 5.72 17.20 -11.06
N SER A 347 6.68 16.51 -11.69
CA SER A 347 6.40 15.34 -12.54
C SER A 347 6.10 14.06 -11.76
N GLU A 348 6.63 13.91 -10.56
CA GLU A 348 6.63 12.65 -9.80
C GLU A 348 5.72 12.69 -8.56
N TYR A 349 4.53 13.25 -8.71
CA TYR A 349 3.56 13.39 -7.61
C TYR A 349 3.13 12.05 -6.98
N ASN A 350 3.16 10.96 -7.75
CA ASN A 350 2.84 9.60 -7.28
C ASN A 350 3.85 9.06 -6.25
N LEU A 351 5.08 9.61 -6.20
CA LEU A 351 6.10 9.19 -5.22
C LEU A 351 5.63 9.42 -3.80
N LEU A 352 4.94 10.55 -3.54
CA LEU A 352 4.43 10.85 -2.20
C LEU A 352 3.32 9.86 -1.81
N ASN A 353 2.38 9.57 -2.72
CA ASN A 353 1.33 8.60 -2.43
C ASN A 353 1.92 7.23 -2.11
N VAL A 354 2.94 6.79 -2.85
CA VAL A 354 3.64 5.54 -2.54
C VAL A 354 4.29 5.63 -1.18
N ALA A 355 5.13 6.64 -0.92
CA ALA A 355 5.82 6.81 0.36
C ALA A 355 4.87 6.74 1.58
N ILE A 356 3.69 7.40 1.48
CA ILE A 356 2.68 7.40 2.54
C ILE A 356 2.01 6.03 2.66
N THR A 357 1.53 5.46 1.55
CA THR A 357 0.75 4.19 1.54
C THR A 357 1.58 2.95 1.88
N ARG A 358 2.91 3.09 1.98
CA ARG A 358 3.80 2.01 2.42
C ARG A 358 3.96 1.90 3.93
N ALA A 359 3.63 2.94 4.68
CA ALA A 359 3.64 2.88 6.14
C ALA A 359 2.39 2.16 6.65
N ARG A 360 2.58 1.18 7.53
CA ARG A 360 1.48 0.50 8.22
C ARG A 360 1.16 1.20 9.55
N ALA A 361 2.14 1.28 10.46
CA ALA A 361 1.92 1.74 11.82
C ALA A 361 2.41 3.17 12.06
N LYS A 362 3.53 3.57 11.45
CA LYS A 362 4.12 4.89 11.63
C LYS A 362 4.77 5.45 10.38
N LEU A 363 4.53 6.73 10.10
CA LEU A 363 5.18 7.53 9.06
C LEU A 363 5.95 8.67 9.71
N ILE A 364 7.25 8.75 9.46
CA ILE A 364 8.12 9.81 9.96
C ILE A 364 8.62 10.61 8.76
N VAL A 365 8.38 11.92 8.73
CA VAL A 365 8.89 12.80 7.70
C VAL A 365 10.10 13.55 8.26
N VAL A 366 11.23 13.52 7.55
CA VAL A 366 12.46 14.21 7.96
C VAL A 366 12.82 15.25 6.91
N GLY A 367 12.51 16.51 7.17
CA GLY A 367 12.73 17.58 6.21
C GLY A 367 12.26 18.94 6.70
N ASN A 368 12.57 19.98 5.92
CA ASN A 368 12.23 21.35 6.30
C ASN A 368 10.72 21.59 6.13
N LEU A 369 9.98 21.62 7.25
CA LEU A 369 8.52 21.76 7.25
C LEU A 369 8.10 23.09 6.60
N ARG A 370 8.76 24.18 6.99
CA ARG A 370 8.47 25.51 6.43
C ARG A 370 8.74 25.58 4.93
N ALA A 371 9.78 24.94 4.44
CA ALA A 371 10.04 24.85 3.01
C ALA A 371 8.96 24.04 2.30
N CYS A 372 8.55 22.90 2.85
CA CYS A 372 7.48 22.08 2.28
C CYS A 372 6.14 22.83 2.20
N LEU A 373 5.78 23.61 3.23
CA LEU A 373 4.60 24.48 3.23
C LEU A 373 4.65 25.58 2.16
N ASN A 374 5.85 26.05 1.79
CA ASN A 374 6.04 27.21 0.91
C ASN A 374 6.69 26.87 -0.45
N CYS A 375 6.83 25.60 -0.80
CA CYS A 375 7.56 25.18 -2.01
C CYS A 375 6.79 25.45 -3.32
N GLY A 376 5.50 25.76 -3.25
CA GLY A 376 4.64 25.98 -4.41
C GLY A 376 4.24 24.71 -5.17
N ILE A 377 4.49 23.53 -4.61
CA ILE A 377 4.07 22.23 -5.16
C ILE A 377 2.89 21.74 -4.33
N SER A 378 1.68 21.80 -4.91
CA SER A 378 0.42 21.67 -4.16
C SER A 378 0.32 20.40 -3.31
N TYR A 379 0.71 19.24 -3.84
CA TYR A 379 0.61 17.98 -3.09
C TYR A 379 1.60 17.88 -1.91
N ILE A 380 2.76 18.55 -1.97
CA ILE A 380 3.71 18.60 -0.86
C ILE A 380 3.19 19.57 0.21
N GLN A 381 2.70 20.74 -0.22
CA GLN A 381 2.13 21.75 0.67
C GLN A 381 0.91 21.22 1.42
N ASN A 382 0.01 20.54 0.72
CA ASN A 382 -1.20 19.95 1.30
C ASN A 382 -0.85 18.88 2.33
N PHE A 383 0.15 18.05 2.06
CA PHE A 383 0.62 17.05 3.02
C PHE A 383 1.26 17.68 4.25
N ALA A 384 2.14 18.66 4.08
CA ALA A 384 2.73 19.40 5.19
C ALA A 384 1.65 20.07 6.07
N ASN A 385 0.67 20.74 5.45
CA ASN A 385 -0.48 21.31 6.16
C ASN A 385 -1.31 20.24 6.89
N TYR A 386 -1.49 19.07 6.27
CA TYR A 386 -2.23 17.97 6.89
C TYR A 386 -1.54 17.49 8.17
N VAL A 387 -0.22 17.26 8.14
CA VAL A 387 0.54 16.81 9.32
C VAL A 387 0.51 17.88 10.42
N THR A 388 0.70 19.16 10.11
CA THR A 388 0.61 20.24 11.10
C THR A 388 -0.77 20.29 11.77
N ASN A 389 -1.85 20.03 11.03
CA ASN A 389 -3.20 20.01 11.59
C ASN A 389 -3.48 18.76 12.45
N LEU A 390 -2.83 17.62 12.17
CA LEU A 390 -2.92 16.43 13.03
C LEU A 390 -2.35 16.70 14.42
N ASP A 391 -1.15 17.28 14.48
CA ASP A 391 -0.49 17.62 15.74
C ASP A 391 -1.37 18.57 16.58
N HIS A 392 -1.98 19.58 15.96
CA HIS A 392 -2.91 20.48 16.64
C HIS A 392 -4.14 19.76 17.20
N ARG A 393 -4.73 18.80 16.47
CA ARG A 393 -5.89 18.03 16.95
C ARG A 393 -5.54 17.19 18.18
N GLN A 394 -4.40 16.50 18.18
CA GLN A 394 -3.96 15.69 19.32
C GLN A 394 -3.64 16.57 20.55
N THR A 395 -3.09 17.76 20.33
CA THR A 395 -2.83 18.73 21.41
C THR A 395 -4.12 19.26 22.04
N VAL A 396 -5.17 19.50 21.23
CA VAL A 396 -6.48 19.98 21.70
C VAL A 396 -7.27 18.89 22.41
N VAL A 397 -7.25 17.64 21.93
CA VAL A 397 -7.92 16.52 22.61
C VAL A 397 -7.32 16.26 23.99
N SER A 398 -6.00 16.44 24.15
CA SER A 398 -5.30 16.31 25.43
C SER A 398 -5.61 17.43 26.43
N THR A 399 -6.06 18.60 25.95
CA THR A 399 -6.29 19.80 26.77
C THR A 399 -7.76 20.09 27.03
N ASN A 400 -8.68 19.60 26.18
CA ASN A 400 -10.11 19.87 26.26
C ASN A 400 -10.95 18.60 26.35
N GLY A 401 -10.86 17.87 27.47
CA GLY A 401 -11.87 16.87 27.87
C GLY A 401 -13.27 17.45 28.17
N ALA A 402 -13.62 18.60 27.61
CA ALA A 402 -14.88 19.31 27.81
C ALA A 402 -15.34 19.94 26.48
N GLY A 403 -15.91 19.12 25.59
CA GLY A 403 -16.62 19.56 24.38
C GLY A 403 -18.07 19.96 24.71
N GLY A 404 -18.48 21.14 24.27
CA GLY A 404 -19.72 21.82 24.65
C GLY A 404 -20.98 21.47 23.82
N GLY A 405 -22.03 21.04 24.51
CA GLY A 405 -23.40 21.59 24.48
C GLY A 405 -24.25 21.72 23.20
N THR A 406 -23.84 21.26 22.02
CA THR A 406 -24.67 21.35 20.79
C THR A 406 -25.33 19.99 20.44
N PHE A 407 -26.59 20.01 19.99
CA PHE A 407 -27.37 18.83 19.57
C PHE A 407 -27.80 19.03 18.11
N GLU A 408 -27.72 18.00 17.27
CA GLU A 408 -28.12 18.08 15.85
C GLU A 408 -29.61 17.77 15.65
N SER A 409 -30.19 16.98 16.55
CA SER A 409 -31.60 16.63 16.57
C SER A 409 -32.31 17.05 17.87
N PRO A 410 -33.59 17.47 17.83
CA PRO A 410 -34.38 17.69 19.03
C PRO A 410 -34.51 16.40 19.87
N TYR A 411 -34.42 15.22 19.24
CA TYR A 411 -34.50 13.93 19.91
C TYR A 411 -33.21 13.57 20.68
N GLU A 412 -32.03 13.95 20.18
CA GLU A 412 -30.78 13.85 20.95
C GLU A 412 -30.87 14.67 22.24
N LYS A 413 -31.37 15.91 22.14
CA LYS A 413 -31.56 16.79 23.29
C LYS A 413 -32.57 16.21 24.28
N MET A 414 -33.66 15.63 23.81
CA MET A 414 -34.65 14.94 24.66
C MET A 414 -34.02 13.75 25.40
N LEU A 415 -33.28 12.90 24.69
CA LEU A 415 -32.62 11.73 25.27
C LEU A 415 -31.55 12.14 26.29
N TYR A 416 -30.72 13.13 25.96
CA TYR A 416 -29.73 13.71 26.87
C TYR A 416 -30.36 14.22 28.17
N GLN A 417 -31.42 15.03 28.07
CA GLN A 417 -32.12 15.56 29.26
C GLN A 417 -32.73 14.43 30.11
N ALA A 418 -33.23 13.37 29.49
CA ALA A 418 -33.82 12.23 30.18
C ALA A 418 -32.77 11.38 30.92
N LEU A 419 -31.55 11.27 30.38
CA LEU A 419 -30.41 10.62 31.03
C LEU A 419 -29.86 11.48 32.18
N LEU A 420 -29.74 12.79 31.98
CA LEU A 420 -29.32 13.74 33.02
C LEU A 420 -30.23 13.72 34.24
N LYS A 421 -31.56 13.70 34.05
CA LYS A 421 -32.54 13.58 35.14
C LYS A 421 -32.35 12.31 35.98
N ARG A 422 -31.68 11.30 35.43
CA ARG A 422 -31.36 10.02 36.08
C ARG A 422 -29.89 9.95 36.53
N ASN A 423 -29.21 11.10 36.64
CA ASN A 423 -27.79 11.23 37.02
C ASN A 423 -26.79 10.53 36.07
N ILE A 424 -27.17 10.26 34.82
CA ILE A 424 -26.25 9.75 33.79
C ILE A 424 -25.74 10.93 32.98
N LYS A 425 -24.44 11.19 33.10
CA LYS A 425 -23.77 12.24 32.33
C LYS A 425 -23.21 11.64 31.04
N THR A 426 -23.78 12.03 29.91
CA THR A 426 -23.22 11.78 28.58
C THR A 426 -22.57 13.05 28.03
N ILE A 427 -21.70 12.90 27.05
CA ILE A 427 -21.01 13.98 26.33
C ILE A 427 -21.65 14.06 24.95
N PRO A 428 -22.38 15.15 24.62
CA PRO A 428 -22.96 15.31 23.29
C PRO A 428 -21.89 15.57 22.25
N GLN A 429 -22.11 15.04 21.05
CA GLN A 429 -21.29 15.30 19.86
C GLN A 429 -19.81 15.03 20.14
N TYR A 430 -19.56 13.89 20.79
CA TYR A 430 -18.23 13.48 21.22
C TYR A 430 -17.42 13.05 20.01
N GLN A 431 -16.33 13.75 19.75
CA GLN A 431 -15.40 13.39 18.69
C GLN A 431 -14.51 12.25 19.19
N PHE A 432 -14.72 11.05 18.65
CA PHE A 432 -13.84 9.92 18.84
C PHE A 432 -13.22 9.54 17.51
N ASP A 433 -11.95 9.92 17.34
CA ASP A 433 -11.21 9.64 16.12
C ASP A 433 -11.94 10.25 14.88
N GLN A 434 -12.18 9.52 13.79
CA GLN A 434 -12.93 9.99 12.63
C GLN A 434 -14.45 10.01 12.82
N TYR A 435 -14.96 9.42 13.91
CA TYR A 435 -16.38 9.32 14.20
C TYR A 435 -16.81 10.43 15.15
N ARG A 436 -17.96 11.00 14.82
CA ARG A 436 -18.66 11.93 15.70
C ARG A 436 -19.85 11.18 16.28
N LEU A 437 -19.85 11.04 17.60
CA LEU A 437 -20.84 10.27 18.33
C LEU A 437 -21.93 11.22 18.84
N ASP A 438 -23.20 10.89 18.62
CA ASP A 438 -24.29 11.79 19.04
C ASP A 438 -24.27 12.03 20.55
N LEU A 439 -24.14 10.95 21.33
CA LEU A 439 -23.99 10.98 22.79
C LEU A 439 -23.02 9.89 23.24
N ALA A 440 -21.90 10.28 23.86
CA ALA A 440 -20.95 9.35 24.45
C ALA A 440 -21.12 9.22 25.97
N TYR A 441 -21.15 7.99 26.48
CA TYR A 441 -20.97 7.71 27.91
C TYR A 441 -19.58 7.10 28.13
N VAL A 442 -18.76 7.74 28.95
CA VAL A 442 -17.41 7.27 29.29
C VAL A 442 -17.26 7.23 30.80
N ASN A 443 -17.06 6.03 31.36
CA ASN A 443 -16.77 5.83 32.79
C ASN A 443 -15.76 4.69 32.97
N GLY A 444 -14.50 5.04 33.24
CA GLY A 444 -13.39 4.08 33.29
C GLY A 444 -13.25 3.34 31.96
N ASN A 445 -13.28 2.00 32.01
CA ASN A 445 -13.19 1.16 30.80
C ASN A 445 -14.52 1.00 30.06
N LYS A 446 -15.61 1.59 30.54
CA LYS A 446 -16.94 1.45 29.93
C LYS A 446 -17.21 2.64 29.02
N MET A 447 -17.21 2.38 27.72
CA MET A 447 -17.47 3.37 26.66
C MET A 447 -18.72 2.96 25.88
N ILE A 448 -19.70 3.84 25.80
CA ILE A 448 -20.95 3.59 25.08
C ILE A 448 -21.21 4.75 24.12
N ASP A 449 -21.38 4.41 22.85
CA ASP A 449 -21.85 5.27 21.78
C ASP A 449 -23.38 5.15 21.71
N ILE A 450 -24.11 6.26 21.79
CA ILE A 450 -25.58 6.32 21.73
C ILE A 450 -25.97 7.19 20.54
N GLU A 451 -26.43 6.55 19.47
CA GLU A 451 -26.78 7.16 18.19
C GLU A 451 -28.29 7.37 18.05
N VAL A 452 -28.70 8.49 17.45
CA VAL A 452 -30.09 8.91 17.25
C VAL A 452 -30.38 9.08 15.77
N ASP A 453 -30.97 8.06 15.15
CA ASP A 453 -31.24 8.06 13.71
C ASP A 453 -32.57 8.75 13.38
N GLY A 454 -32.57 9.59 12.34
CA GLY A 454 -33.78 10.22 11.77
C GLY A 454 -34.44 9.40 10.66
N VAL A 455 -35.74 9.58 10.46
CA VAL A 455 -36.53 8.85 9.43
C VAL A 455 -36.13 9.24 8.00
N GLU A 456 -35.61 10.46 7.79
CA GLU A 456 -35.15 10.96 6.49
C GLU A 456 -33.77 10.41 6.07
N PHE A 457 -33.09 9.63 6.92
CA PHE A 457 -31.70 9.21 6.70
C PHE A 457 -31.52 7.79 6.11
N HIS A 458 -32.62 7.10 5.75
CA HIS A 458 -32.56 5.72 5.24
C HIS A 458 -33.44 5.47 4.00
N THR A 459 -33.24 6.24 2.93
CA THR A 459 -33.92 6.02 1.63
C THR A 459 -32.99 5.58 0.50
N GLU A 460 -31.74 5.19 0.76
CA GLU A 460 -30.85 4.67 -0.28
C GLU A 460 -31.09 3.17 -0.53
N TRP A 461 -31.78 2.88 -1.62
CA TRP A 461 -32.14 1.53 -2.10
C TRP A 461 -30.93 0.60 -2.40
N THR A 462 -29.70 1.13 -2.47
CA THR A 462 -28.49 0.38 -2.86
C THR A 462 -27.88 -0.47 -1.74
N GLY A 463 -28.27 -0.26 -0.47
CA GLY A 463 -27.75 -1.01 0.69
C GLY A 463 -26.29 -0.71 1.06
N GLU A 464 -25.64 0.26 0.41
CA GLU A 464 -24.26 0.68 0.70
C GLU A 464 -24.14 1.35 2.08
N ARG A 465 -25.13 2.18 2.45
CA ARG A 465 -25.18 2.83 3.76
C ARG A 465 -25.34 1.86 4.93
N LEU A 466 -26.07 0.76 4.74
CA LEU A 466 -26.17 -0.31 5.74
C LEU A 466 -24.82 -1.02 5.94
N LYS A 467 -24.07 -1.25 4.86
CA LYS A 467 -22.70 -1.79 4.95
C LYS A 467 -21.78 -0.81 5.69
N GLN A 468 -21.89 0.49 5.41
CA GLN A 468 -21.13 1.54 6.08
C GLN A 468 -21.42 1.59 7.59
N ASP A 469 -22.69 1.53 8.00
CA ASP A 469 -23.08 1.51 9.42
C ASP A 469 -22.56 0.24 10.13
N ILE A 470 -22.63 -0.93 9.48
CA ILE A 470 -22.09 -2.19 10.04
C ILE A 470 -20.59 -2.10 10.25
N LEU A 471 -19.88 -1.54 9.27
CA LEU A 471 -18.44 -1.38 9.28
C LEU A 471 -18.00 -0.36 10.34
N ARG A 472 -18.63 0.82 10.40
CA ARG A 472 -18.48 1.82 11.48
C ARG A 472 -18.61 1.18 12.85
N ASN A 473 -19.72 0.47 13.08
CA ASN A 473 -20.02 -0.14 14.38
C ASN A 473 -18.98 -1.19 14.76
N ARG A 474 -18.51 -2.00 13.80
CA ARG A 474 -17.43 -2.97 14.05
C ARG A 474 -16.13 -2.27 14.45
N THR A 475 -15.79 -1.14 13.82
CA THR A 475 -14.58 -0.38 14.14
C THR A 475 -14.66 0.19 15.55
N LEU A 476 -15.78 0.82 15.93
CA LEU A 476 -16.00 1.31 17.29
C LEU A 476 -15.93 0.19 18.33
N GLN A 477 -16.55 -0.96 18.06
CA GLN A 477 -16.50 -2.14 18.92
C GLN A 477 -15.08 -2.70 19.10
N LYS A 478 -14.27 -2.74 18.03
CA LYS A 478 -12.85 -3.12 18.13
C LYS A 478 -12.04 -2.16 19.01
N LYS A 479 -12.40 -0.87 19.00
CA LYS A 479 -11.82 0.19 19.85
C LYS A 479 -12.43 0.24 21.27
N GLY A 480 -13.26 -0.75 21.64
CA GLY A 480 -13.80 -0.91 23.00
C GLY A 480 -15.16 -0.24 23.26
N TRP A 481 -15.80 0.32 22.24
CA TRP A 481 -17.11 0.97 22.38
C TRP A 481 -18.27 -0.02 22.25
N THR A 482 -19.28 0.13 23.10
CA THR A 482 -20.60 -0.46 22.84
C THR A 482 -21.45 0.53 22.06
N VAL A 483 -22.00 0.14 20.92
CA VAL A 483 -22.88 1.00 20.13
C VAL A 483 -24.35 0.66 20.42
N LEU A 484 -25.12 1.65 20.85
CA LEU A 484 -26.58 1.63 20.98
C LEU A 484 -27.17 2.62 19.99
N ARG A 485 -28.19 2.20 19.24
CA ARG A 485 -28.85 3.04 18.24
C ARG A 485 -30.35 3.06 18.49
N PHE A 486 -30.93 4.24 18.38
CA PHE A 486 -32.36 4.49 18.60
C PHE A 486 -32.91 5.32 17.46
N TRP A 487 -34.10 4.95 16.99
CA TRP A 487 -34.81 5.79 16.04
C TRP A 487 -35.44 6.99 16.74
N SER A 488 -35.50 8.11 16.04
CA SER A 488 -36.15 9.34 16.52
C SER A 488 -37.58 9.12 17.00
N TYR A 489 -38.35 8.21 16.35
CA TYR A 489 -39.70 7.87 16.80
C TYR A 489 -39.72 7.00 18.07
N GLU A 490 -38.72 6.12 18.27
CA GLU A 490 -38.60 5.33 19.51
C GLU A 490 -38.36 6.25 20.71
N ILE A 491 -37.52 7.28 20.53
CA ILE A 491 -37.25 8.29 21.56
C ILE A 491 -38.50 9.15 21.82
N ARG A 492 -39.22 9.54 20.76
CA ARG A 492 -40.46 10.34 20.87
C ARG A 492 -41.57 9.59 21.60
N ASP A 493 -41.81 8.34 21.20
CA ASP A 493 -42.99 7.57 21.61
C ASP A 493 -42.71 6.69 22.84
N ASN A 494 -41.44 6.37 23.12
CA ASN A 494 -41.05 5.48 24.22
C ASN A 494 -39.70 5.83 24.86
N LEU A 495 -39.57 7.08 25.31
CA LEU A 495 -38.36 7.60 25.96
C LEU A 495 -37.90 6.78 27.18
N ASP A 496 -38.84 6.23 27.96
CA ASP A 496 -38.55 5.42 29.14
C ASP A 496 -37.93 4.06 28.77
N TYR A 497 -38.36 3.44 27.68
CA TYR A 497 -37.71 2.26 27.14
C TYR A 497 -36.27 2.56 26.70
N CYS A 498 -36.07 3.64 25.93
CA CYS A 498 -34.74 4.02 25.44
C CYS A 498 -33.76 4.25 26.59
N THR A 499 -34.16 5.03 27.58
CA THR A 499 -33.33 5.30 28.77
C THR A 499 -33.07 4.05 29.61
N SER A 500 -34.07 3.16 29.78
CA SER A 500 -33.89 1.89 30.49
C SER A 500 -32.89 0.95 29.79
N LYS A 501 -32.91 0.90 28.45
CA LYS A 501 -31.96 0.11 27.67
C LYS A 501 -30.52 0.61 27.81
N ILE A 502 -30.34 1.94 27.82
CA ILE A 502 -29.03 2.57 28.06
C ILE A 502 -28.55 2.27 29.48
N ILE A 503 -29.42 2.42 30.49
CA ILE A 503 -29.10 2.12 31.89
C ILE A 503 -28.69 0.66 32.07
N LYS A 504 -29.40 -0.27 31.43
CA LYS A 504 -29.07 -1.70 31.46
C LYS A 504 -27.67 -1.97 30.90
N GLN A 505 -27.24 -1.21 29.90
CA GLN A 505 -25.91 -1.33 29.33
C GLN A 505 -24.84 -0.65 30.19
N ILE A 506 -25.18 0.40 30.94
CA ILE A 506 -24.28 1.12 31.86
C ILE A 506 -24.03 0.32 33.14
N ASN A 507 -25.05 -0.32 33.70
CA ASN A 507 -24.91 -1.30 34.77
C ASN A 507 -24.27 -2.58 34.26
#